data_AF-A0A6I9ZEF2-F1
#
_entry.id   AF-A0A6I9ZEF2-F1
#
_cell.length_a   1.000
_cell.length_b   1.000
_cell.length_c   1.000
_cell.angle_alpha   90.00
_cell.angle_beta   90.00
_cell.angle_gamma   90.00
#
_symmetry.space_group_name_H-M   'P 1'
#
loop_
_entity.id
_entity.type
_entity.pdbx_description
1 polymer ?
#
loop_
_entity_poly.entity_id
_entity_poly.type
_entity_poly.pdbx_seq_one_letter_code
_entity_poly.pdbx_strand_id
1 'polypeptide(L)'
;VQFTRDWQSGWVQANTSYKSFSPAQVSADIGLHIGLAGLNVTLRGKPVEQINETINYNEHFPWSFGADYDHSYSQGLQKGLPSPILYVAEKFSSQSPCGLHGQYRT
;
A
#
# COMPACT_ATOMS: atom_id res chain seq x y z
N VAL A 1 0.37 -21.48 -13.33
CA VAL A 1 1.16 -20.22 -13.45
C VAL A 1 0.30 -18.94 -13.35
N GLN A 2 -1.03 -19.02 -13.15
CA GLN A 2 -1.96 -17.89 -13.33
C GLN A 2 -2.30 -17.07 -12.07
N PHE A 3 -1.56 -17.22 -10.96
CA PHE A 3 -1.88 -16.57 -9.67
C PHE A 3 -0.67 -16.03 -8.91
N THR A 4 0.48 -15.85 -9.55
CA THR A 4 1.62 -15.26 -8.84
C THR A 4 1.31 -13.79 -8.59
N ARG A 5 1.16 -13.43 -7.30
CA ARG A 5 0.85 -12.06 -6.83
C ARG A 5 2.04 -11.10 -6.96
N ASP A 6 3.18 -11.59 -7.45
CA ASP A 6 4.45 -10.88 -7.55
C ASP A 6 4.94 -10.85 -9.01
N TRP A 7 4.21 -10.15 -9.88
CA TRP A 7 4.73 -9.85 -11.22
C TRP A 7 5.87 -8.83 -11.13
N GLN A 8 5.71 -7.83 -10.26
CA GLN A 8 6.75 -6.88 -9.95
C GLN A 8 6.75 -6.58 -8.46
N SER A 9 7.89 -6.76 -7.82
CA SER A 9 8.07 -6.51 -6.39
C SER A 9 9.20 -5.53 -6.15
N GLY A 10 9.05 -4.65 -5.18
CA GLY A 10 10.10 -3.77 -4.70
C GLY A 10 9.93 -3.53 -3.21
N TRP A 11 11.03 -3.27 -2.51
CA TRP A 11 10.99 -2.90 -1.10
C TRP A 11 11.96 -1.77 -0.84
N VAL A 12 11.64 -0.94 0.15
CA VAL A 12 12.49 0.15 0.60
C VAL A 12 12.40 0.27 2.11
N GLN A 13 13.55 0.42 2.75
CA GLN A 13 13.61 0.77 4.16
C GLN A 13 13.66 2.30 4.28
N ALA A 14 12.67 2.88 4.93
CA ALA A 14 12.57 4.31 5.11
C ALA A 14 12.02 4.67 6.49
N ASN A 15 12.43 5.84 6.98
CA ASN A 15 11.78 6.45 8.13
C ASN A 15 10.60 7.27 7.62
N THR A 16 9.41 6.96 8.10
CA THR A 16 8.18 7.51 7.54
C THR A 16 7.19 7.89 8.64
N SER A 17 6.34 8.86 8.34
CA SER A 17 5.24 9.24 9.23
C SER A 17 4.23 8.10 9.29
N TYR A 18 3.83 7.71 10.49
CA TYR A 18 3.00 6.53 10.68
C TYR A 18 1.50 6.82 10.60
N LYS A 19 1.01 7.78 11.40
CA LYS A 19 -0.42 8.06 11.58
C LYS A 19 -0.70 9.55 11.56
N SER A 20 -1.85 9.93 11.00
CA SER A 20 -2.35 11.29 11.07
C SER A 20 -2.52 11.74 12.52
N PHE A 21 -2.27 13.03 12.79
CA PHE A 21 -2.30 13.64 14.13
C PHE A 21 -1.24 13.12 15.12
N SER A 22 -0.21 12.41 14.64
CA SER A 22 0.98 12.08 15.43
C SER A 22 2.25 12.58 14.74
N PRO A 23 3.18 13.26 15.45
CA PRO A 23 4.47 13.62 14.90
C PRO A 23 5.45 12.43 14.88
N ALA A 24 5.04 11.27 15.39
CA ALA A 24 5.92 10.11 15.49
C ALA A 24 6.25 9.53 14.10
N GLN A 25 7.55 9.37 13.86
CA GLN A 25 8.08 8.65 12.71
C GLN A 25 8.46 7.25 13.12
N VAL A 26 8.26 6.30 12.21
CA VAL A 26 8.59 4.89 12.41
C VAL A 26 9.59 4.47 11.35
N SER A 27 10.57 3.67 11.73
CA SER A 27 11.48 3.03 10.78
C SER A 27 10.81 1.76 10.26
N ALA A 28 10.40 1.76 9.01
CA ALA A 28 9.67 0.64 8.44
C ALA A 28 10.22 0.23 7.07
N ASP A 29 10.09 -1.05 6.79
CA ASP A 29 10.27 -1.64 5.47
C ASP A 29 8.92 -1.58 4.75
N ILE A 30 8.90 -0.86 3.63
CA ILE A 30 7.72 -0.67 2.79
C ILE A 30 7.91 -1.57 1.57
N GLY A 31 7.08 -2.59 1.44
CA GLY A 31 7.06 -3.48 0.28
C GLY A 31 5.91 -3.17 -0.66
N LEU A 32 6.19 -3.21 -1.95
CA LEU A 32 5.23 -3.06 -3.04
C LEU A 32 5.25 -4.33 -3.87
N HIS A 33 4.09 -4.96 -4.02
CA HIS A 33 3.93 -6.22 -4.74
C HIS A 33 2.78 -6.06 -5.73
N ILE A 34 3.11 -5.95 -7.01
CA ILE A 34 2.16 -5.74 -8.09
C ILE A 34 1.86 -7.11 -8.71
N GLY A 35 0.59 -7.50 -8.68
CA GLY A 35 0.07 -8.67 -9.37
C GLY A 35 -0.88 -8.28 -10.51
N LEU A 36 -1.24 -9.25 -11.35
CA LEU A 36 -2.18 -9.02 -12.46
C LEU A 36 -3.57 -8.56 -11.99
N ALA A 37 -4.00 -9.00 -10.80
CA ALA A 37 -5.33 -8.75 -10.27
C ALA A 37 -5.39 -7.63 -9.22
N GLY A 38 -4.24 -7.06 -8.82
CA GLY A 38 -4.21 -6.05 -7.78
C GLY A 38 -2.82 -5.74 -7.24
N LEU A 39 -2.82 -4.85 -6.25
CA LEU A 39 -1.66 -4.38 -5.51
C LEU A 39 -1.64 -4.95 -4.10
N ASN A 40 -0.48 -5.41 -3.65
CA ASN A 40 -0.21 -5.76 -2.26
C ASN A 40 0.82 -4.78 -1.71
N VAL A 41 0.49 -4.07 -0.64
CA VAL A 41 1.39 -3.15 0.03
C VAL A 41 1.68 -3.67 1.43
N THR A 42 2.94 -3.90 1.73
CA THR A 42 3.39 -4.35 3.05
C THR A 42 4.10 -3.22 3.77
N LEU A 43 3.87 -3.13 5.08
CA LEU A 43 4.56 -2.17 5.95
C LEU A 43 4.97 -2.90 7.22
N ARG A 44 6.27 -3.11 7.40
CA ARG A 44 6.83 -3.82 8.55
C ARG A 44 7.83 -2.96 9.29
N GLY A 45 7.58 -2.72 10.58
CA GLY A 45 8.51 -1.99 11.44
C GLY A 45 9.84 -2.73 11.60
N LYS A 46 10.93 -1.95 11.70
CA LYS A 46 12.27 -2.40 12.10
C LYS A 46 12.75 -1.56 13.30
N PRO A 47 12.55 -1.99 14.56
CA PRO A 47 11.92 -3.25 15.01
C PRO A 47 10.40 -3.29 14.80
N VAL A 48 9.79 -4.48 14.85
CA VAL A 48 8.34 -4.66 14.55
C VAL A 48 7.46 -3.88 15.54
N GLU A 49 7.86 -3.83 16.80
CA GLU A 49 7.21 -3.01 17.81
C GLU A 49 7.92 -1.66 17.92
N GLN A 50 7.21 -0.61 17.57
CA GLN A 50 7.63 0.77 17.73
C GLN A 50 6.45 1.55 18.29
N ILE A 51 6.68 2.64 19.01
CA ILE A 51 5.61 3.52 19.51
C ILE A 51 4.49 2.80 20.28
N ASN A 52 4.81 1.69 20.96
CA ASN A 52 3.87 0.79 21.64
C ASN A 52 2.81 0.15 20.72
N GLU A 53 3.09 0.04 19.42
CA GLU A 53 2.25 -0.61 18.43
C GLU A 53 3.04 -1.62 17.59
N THR A 54 2.37 -2.70 17.15
CA THR A 54 2.95 -3.71 16.28
C THR A 54 2.75 -3.30 14.82
N ILE A 55 3.82 -2.84 14.17
CA ILE A 55 3.79 -2.38 12.78
C ILE A 55 4.06 -3.57 11.86
N ASN A 56 3.00 -4.25 11.43
CA ASN A 56 3.06 -5.34 10.47
C ASN A 56 1.77 -5.41 9.64
N TYR A 57 1.70 -4.59 8.61
CA TYR A 57 0.54 -4.47 7.74
C TYR A 57 0.79 -5.17 6.40
N ASN A 58 -0.27 -5.74 5.85
CA ASN A 58 -0.30 -6.35 4.52
C ASN A 58 -1.66 -6.06 3.89
N GLU A 59 -1.75 -4.93 3.20
CA GLU A 59 -2.99 -4.44 2.60
C GLU A 59 -3.06 -4.83 1.13
N HIS A 60 -4.24 -5.30 0.71
CA HIS A 60 -4.50 -5.69 -0.67
C HIS A 60 -5.53 -4.78 -1.31
N PHE A 61 -5.17 -4.19 -2.45
CA PHE A 61 -6.04 -3.35 -3.26
C PHE A 61 -6.31 -4.03 -4.61
N PRO A 62 -7.50 -4.63 -4.80
CA PRO A 62 -7.83 -5.31 -6.04
C PRO A 62 -8.16 -4.31 -7.16
N TRP A 63 -7.72 -4.60 -8.38
CA TRP A 63 -8.08 -3.83 -9.59
C TRP A 63 -8.55 -4.71 -10.76
N SER A 64 -8.77 -6.01 -10.51
CA SER A 64 -9.28 -6.96 -11.49
C SER A 64 -10.61 -6.49 -12.12
N PHE A 65 -11.01 -7.10 -13.24
CA PHE A 65 -12.31 -6.84 -13.86
C PHE A 65 -13.46 -7.00 -12.85
N GLY A 66 -14.21 -5.92 -12.62
CA GLY A 66 -15.29 -5.85 -11.62
C GLY A 66 -14.90 -5.33 -10.23
N ALA A 67 -13.60 -5.15 -9.94
CA ALA A 67 -13.16 -4.52 -8.69
C ALA A 67 -13.11 -2.99 -8.84
N ASP A 68 -13.50 -2.30 -7.76
CA ASP A 68 -13.39 -0.85 -7.62
C ASP A 68 -12.22 -0.52 -6.69
N TYR A 69 -11.10 -0.17 -7.33
CA TYR A 69 -9.88 0.22 -6.63
C TYR A 69 -10.09 1.50 -5.82
N ASP A 70 -10.78 2.49 -6.38
CA ASP A 70 -10.99 3.79 -5.74
C ASP A 70 -11.91 3.64 -4.51
N HIS A 71 -12.89 2.74 -4.56
CA HIS A 71 -13.69 2.36 -3.39
C HIS A 71 -12.84 1.70 -2.31
N SER A 72 -11.98 0.73 -2.68
CA SER A 72 -11.09 0.03 -1.74
C SER A 72 -10.09 0.99 -1.09
N TYR A 73 -9.54 1.92 -1.87
CA TYR A 73 -8.70 3.01 -1.37
C TYR A 73 -9.44 3.92 -0.39
N SER A 74 -10.67 4.33 -0.74
CA SER A 74 -11.52 5.16 0.13
C SER A 74 -11.85 4.46 1.46
N GLN A 75 -12.09 3.14 1.43
CA GLN A 75 -12.25 2.35 2.66
C GLN A 75 -10.97 2.33 3.49
N GLY A 76 -9.80 2.21 2.86
CA GLY A 76 -8.50 2.30 3.53
C GLY A 76 -8.29 3.64 4.24
N LEU A 77 -8.70 4.74 3.60
CA LEU A 77 -8.69 6.07 4.20
C LEU A 77 -9.61 6.16 5.41
N GLN A 78 -10.85 5.65 5.31
CA GLN A 78 -11.82 5.65 6.41
C GLN A 78 -11.38 4.79 7.60
N LYS A 79 -10.70 3.67 7.35
CA LYS A 79 -10.10 2.83 8.39
C LYS A 79 -8.90 3.49 9.08
N GLY A 80 -8.30 4.52 8.47
CA GLY A 80 -7.13 5.20 8.98
C GLY A 80 -5.86 4.36 8.86
N LEU A 81 -5.66 3.70 7.70
CA LEU A 81 -4.43 2.98 7.42
C LEU A 81 -3.19 3.88 7.57
N PRO A 82 -2.02 3.29 7.87
CA PRO A 82 -0.77 4.04 7.95
C PRO A 82 -0.51 4.88 6.70
N SER A 83 -0.02 6.11 6.89
CA SER A 83 0.27 7.05 5.81
C SER A 83 1.12 6.48 4.66
N PRO A 84 2.14 5.62 4.89
CA PRO A 84 2.97 5.08 3.80
C PRO A 84 2.17 4.17 2.86
N ILE A 85 1.23 3.40 3.40
CA ILE A 85 0.38 2.49 2.62
C ILE A 85 -0.56 3.31 1.74
N LEU A 86 -1.19 4.32 2.34
CA LEU A 86 -2.10 5.22 1.62
C LEU A 86 -1.38 6.00 0.52
N TYR A 87 -0.16 6.47 0.78
CA TYR A 87 0.66 7.18 -0.19
C TYR A 87 0.96 6.32 -1.42
N VAL A 88 1.37 5.07 -1.21
CA VAL A 88 1.63 4.12 -2.29
C VAL A 88 0.34 3.80 -3.04
N ALA A 89 -0.74 3.50 -2.32
CA ALA A 89 -2.02 3.16 -2.94
C ALA A 89 -2.59 4.32 -3.80
N GLU A 90 -2.39 5.57 -3.38
CA GLU A 90 -2.80 6.76 -4.14
C GLU A 90 -2.13 6.84 -5.52
N LYS A 91 -0.88 6.39 -5.66
CA LYS A 91 -0.15 6.39 -6.95
C LYS A 91 -0.78 5.47 -8.00
N PHE A 92 -1.54 4.46 -7.56
CA PHE A 92 -2.26 3.53 -8.43
C PHE A 92 -3.76 3.87 -8.52
N SER A 93 -4.22 4.98 -7.93
CA SER A 93 -5.62 5.42 -8.10
C SER A 93 -5.90 5.93 -9.52
N SER A 94 -7.16 5.87 -9.94
CA SER A 94 -7.58 6.35 -11.26
C SER A 94 -7.35 7.85 -11.44
N GLN A 95 -7.34 8.61 -10.34
CA GLN A 95 -7.16 10.07 -10.32
C GLN A 95 -5.69 10.49 -10.27
N SER A 96 -4.76 9.54 -10.16
CA SER A 96 -3.34 9.85 -10.01
C SER A 96 -2.76 10.46 -11.29
N PRO A 97 -2.01 11.57 -11.21
CA PRO A 97 -1.45 12.24 -12.39
C PRO A 97 -0.41 11.39 -13.13
N CYS A 98 0.15 10.35 -12.51
CA CYS A 98 1.10 9.44 -13.17
C CYS A 98 0.43 8.38 -14.06
N GLY A 99 -0.89 8.20 -13.99
CA GLY A 99 -1.64 7.32 -14.90
C GLY A 99 -1.31 5.82 -14.81
N LEU A 100 -0.67 5.36 -13.73
CA LEU A 100 -0.24 3.96 -13.56
C LEU A 100 -1.41 2.98 -13.61
N HIS A 101 -2.58 3.36 -13.08
CA HIS A 101 -3.79 2.55 -13.10
C HIS A 101 -4.16 2.06 -14.51
N GLY A 102 -4.04 2.94 -15.51
CA GLY A 102 -4.35 2.61 -16.90
C GLY A 102 -3.36 1.64 -17.54
N GLN A 103 -2.10 1.62 -17.08
CA GLN A 103 -1.06 0.73 -17.62
C GLN A 103 -1.13 -0.68 -17.02
N TYR A 104 -1.39 -0.79 -15.71
CA TYR A 104 -1.43 -2.08 -15.01
C TYR A 104 -2.77 -2.81 -15.09
N ARG A 105 -3.85 -2.10 -15.47
CA ARG A 105 -5.20 -2.67 -15.60
C ARG A 105 -5.54 -3.13 -17.04
N THR A 106 -4.62 -2.97 -18.00
CA THR A 106 -4.85 -3.26 -19.43
C THR A 106 -5.15 -4.72 -19.72
#